data_AF-A0A4Q3XRQ3-F1
#
_entry.id   AF-A0A4Q3XRQ3-F1
#
_cell.length_a   1.000
_cell.length_b   1.000
_cell.length_c   1.000
_cell.angle_alpha   90.00
_cell.angle_beta   90.00
_cell.angle_gamma   90.00
#
_symmetry.space_group_name_H-M   'P 1'
#
loop_
_entity.id
_entity.type
_entity.pdbx_description
1 polymer ?
#
loop_
_entity_poly.entity_id
_entity_poly.type
_entity_poly.pdbx_seq_one_letter_code
_entity_poly.pdbx_strand_id
1 'polypeptide(L)'
;PCVGAKAALARGTLEVLAARSLTSAWDDVRIHDRLLNFASEYRRGPGLFRSLAIVFEGPDALSEDDFERHLWMRVQSLSDKDVWRGQEYDDTVSHDPDNSHFSLSFGGEAFFVVGLHPRASRPARRFPHPVMVFNLHAQFETLRSQGKYEGMREKIMVRDEALAGSRNPMLARHGTTSEARQYSGRVVGPEWHCPFHYKGSK
;
A
#
# COMPACT_ATOMS: atom_id res chain seq x y z
N PRO A 1 12.72 -4.01 5.79
CA PRO A 1 11.96 -2.75 5.64
C PRO A 1 11.84 -2.31 4.17
N CYS A 2 10.63 -1.97 3.71
CA CYS A 2 10.40 -1.35 2.40
C CYS A 2 11.19 -0.03 2.29
N VAL A 3 11.82 0.23 1.14
CA VAL A 3 12.69 1.39 0.94
C VAL A 3 11.95 2.72 1.05
N GLY A 4 10.67 2.76 0.64
CA GLY A 4 9.81 3.93 0.81
C GLY A 4 9.64 4.30 2.28
N ALA A 5 9.25 3.33 3.12
CA ALA A 5 9.11 3.52 4.57
C ALA A 5 10.46 3.91 5.24
N LYS A 6 11.58 3.33 4.78
CA LYS A 6 12.91 3.70 5.29
C LYS A 6 13.33 5.12 4.90
N ALA A 7 13.03 5.55 3.66
CA ALA A 7 13.29 6.91 3.21
C ALA A 7 12.40 7.93 3.94
N ALA A 8 11.13 7.59 4.16
CA ALA A 8 10.20 8.39 4.93
C ALA A 8 10.65 8.51 6.40
N LEU A 9 11.06 7.40 7.02
CA LEU A 9 11.62 7.41 8.38
C LEU A 9 12.88 8.29 8.48
N ALA A 10 13.81 8.16 7.53
CA ALA A 10 15.04 8.97 7.52
C ALA A 10 14.79 10.47 7.28
N ARG A 11 13.64 10.83 6.69
CA ARG A 11 13.24 12.22 6.41
C ARG A 11 12.22 12.77 7.40
N GLY A 12 11.79 11.97 8.39
CA GLY A 12 10.75 12.35 9.35
C GLY A 12 9.35 12.48 8.73
N THR A 13 9.12 11.89 7.56
CA THR A 13 7.86 11.98 6.79
C THR A 13 7.04 10.68 6.85
N LEU A 14 7.40 9.76 7.74
CA LEU A 14 6.64 8.56 8.07
C LEU A 14 5.72 8.85 9.26
N GLU A 15 4.43 8.79 9.04
CA GLU A 15 3.43 8.82 10.10
C GLU A 15 3.07 7.39 10.50
N VAL A 16 2.90 7.16 11.80
CA VAL A 16 2.60 5.83 12.34
C VAL A 16 1.32 5.88 13.16
N LEU A 17 0.40 4.95 12.90
CA LEU A 17 -0.81 4.73 13.67
C LEU A 17 -0.82 3.30 14.20
N ALA A 18 -0.86 3.13 15.51
CA ALA A 18 -1.11 1.82 16.12
C ALA A 18 -2.59 1.45 16.00
N ALA A 19 -2.88 0.19 15.67
CA ALA A 19 -4.21 -0.42 15.60
C ALA A 19 -4.19 -1.77 16.30
N ARG A 20 -5.35 -2.25 16.75
CA ARG A 20 -5.41 -3.48 17.57
C ARG A 20 -5.14 -4.73 16.75
N SER A 21 -6.04 -5.05 15.82
CA SER A 21 -6.01 -6.34 15.14
C SER A 21 -6.30 -6.21 13.67
N LEU A 22 -5.43 -6.80 12.83
CA LEU A 22 -5.64 -6.86 11.39
C LEU A 22 -6.91 -7.64 11.03
N THR A 23 -7.36 -8.55 11.90
CA THR A 23 -8.53 -9.41 11.63
C THR A 23 -9.87 -8.80 12.07
N SER A 24 -9.85 -7.63 12.72
CA SER A 24 -11.06 -6.92 13.16
C SER A 24 -11.20 -5.55 12.48
N ALA A 25 -12.41 -5.18 12.06
CA ALA A 25 -12.70 -3.88 11.45
C ALA A 25 -12.82 -2.75 12.49
N TRP A 26 -12.53 -3.05 13.75
CA TRP A 26 -12.77 -2.16 14.88
C TRP A 26 -12.11 -0.77 14.71
N ASP A 27 -10.88 -0.74 14.19
CA ASP A 27 -10.12 0.50 14.02
C ASP A 27 -10.34 1.15 12.65
N ASP A 28 -11.13 0.56 11.75
CA ASP A 28 -11.17 0.98 10.33
C ASP A 28 -11.69 2.41 10.17
N VAL A 29 -12.63 2.86 11.01
CA VAL A 29 -13.08 4.27 10.99
C VAL A 29 -11.96 5.22 11.40
N ARG A 30 -11.19 4.88 12.44
CA ARG A 30 -10.06 5.68 12.93
C ARG A 30 -8.91 5.69 11.93
N ILE A 31 -8.64 4.55 11.27
CA ILE A 31 -7.66 4.45 10.20
C ILE A 31 -8.10 5.32 9.02
N HIS A 32 -9.38 5.26 8.65
CA HIS A 32 -9.95 6.08 7.58
C HIS A 32 -9.86 7.58 7.89
N ASP A 33 -10.21 8.01 9.10
CA ASP A 33 -10.03 9.40 9.55
C ASP A 33 -8.58 9.87 9.35
N ARG A 34 -7.60 9.01 9.68
CA ARG A 34 -6.19 9.34 9.48
C ARG A 34 -5.82 9.42 8.00
N LEU A 35 -6.35 8.53 7.15
CA LEU A 35 -6.13 8.59 5.70
C LEU A 35 -6.67 9.89 5.09
N LEU A 36 -7.88 10.32 5.47
CA LEU A 36 -8.45 11.58 4.99
C LEU A 36 -7.62 12.80 5.41
N ASN A 37 -7.19 12.83 6.68
CA ASN A 37 -6.32 13.90 7.17
C ASN A 37 -4.98 13.92 6.43
N PHE A 38 -4.37 12.75 6.23
CA PHE A 38 -3.11 12.60 5.51
C PHE A 38 -3.22 13.08 4.05
N ALA A 39 -4.30 12.70 3.35
CA ALA A 39 -4.60 13.16 1.99
C ALA A 39 -4.80 14.68 1.93
N SER A 40 -5.60 15.25 2.85
CA SER A 40 -5.83 16.69 2.97
C SER A 40 -4.55 17.49 3.24
N GLU A 41 -3.68 16.98 4.12
CA GLU A 41 -2.38 17.59 4.39
C GLU A 41 -1.46 17.55 3.18
N TYR A 42 -1.48 16.46 2.41
CA TYR A 42 -0.70 16.36 1.18
C TYR A 42 -1.15 17.36 0.14
N ARG A 43 -2.46 17.53 -0.09
CA ARG A 43 -2.99 18.55 -1.01
C ARG A 43 -2.57 19.97 -0.63
N ARG A 44 -2.54 20.28 0.67
CA ARG A 44 -2.13 21.60 1.18
C ARG A 44 -0.63 21.84 1.07
N GLY A 45 0.18 20.79 1.14
CA GLY A 45 1.63 20.88 1.05
C GLY A 45 2.22 19.65 0.38
N PRO A 46 2.23 19.60 -0.97
CA PRO A 46 2.76 18.46 -1.70
C PRO A 46 4.25 18.27 -1.40
N GLY A 47 4.64 17.04 -1.11
CA GLY A 47 6.02 16.68 -0.77
C GLY A 47 6.35 15.24 -1.14
N LEU A 48 7.63 14.96 -1.37
CA LEU A 48 8.11 13.62 -1.65
C LEU A 48 8.36 12.83 -0.36
N PHE A 49 8.25 11.50 -0.47
CA PHE A 49 8.51 10.51 0.58
C PHE A 49 7.56 10.55 1.79
N ARG A 50 6.28 10.91 1.61
CA ARG A 50 5.28 10.81 2.68
C ARG A 50 4.63 9.42 2.68
N SER A 51 4.58 8.78 3.84
CA SER A 51 3.91 7.49 4.03
C SER A 51 3.15 7.46 5.34
N LEU A 52 2.03 6.72 5.38
CA LEU A 52 1.30 6.41 6.59
C LEU A 52 1.40 4.89 6.86
N ALA A 53 1.98 4.50 7.99
CA ALA A 53 2.06 3.11 8.41
C ALA A 53 1.02 2.82 9.51
N ILE A 54 0.15 1.85 9.24
CA ILE A 54 -0.76 1.29 10.23
C ILE A 54 -0.11 0.02 10.77
N VAL A 55 0.27 0.03 12.05
CA VAL A 55 0.90 -1.11 12.73
C VAL A 55 -0.15 -1.77 13.61
N PHE A 56 -0.44 -3.04 13.34
CA PHE A 56 -1.42 -3.80 14.11
C PHE A 56 -0.72 -4.56 15.25
N GLU A 57 -1.29 -4.62 16.45
CA GLU A 57 -0.71 -5.39 17.57
C GLU A 57 -0.68 -6.90 17.27
N GLY A 58 -1.48 -7.37 16.32
CA GLY A 58 -1.44 -8.73 15.82
C GLY A 58 -2.64 -9.07 14.92
N PRO A 59 -2.93 -10.36 14.71
CA PRO A 59 -2.13 -11.52 15.11
C PRO A 59 -0.83 -11.67 14.30
N ASP A 60 0.25 -12.07 14.98
CA ASP A 60 1.60 -12.19 14.38
C ASP A 60 1.82 -13.53 13.65
N ALA A 61 0.92 -14.48 13.85
CA ALA A 61 1.03 -15.85 13.37
C ALA A 61 0.27 -16.13 12.05
N LEU A 62 -0.15 -15.11 11.32
CA LEU A 62 -0.88 -15.30 10.06
C LEU A 62 0.02 -15.93 8.97
N SER A 63 -0.54 -16.89 8.24
CA SER A 63 0.03 -17.33 6.95
C SER A 63 0.03 -16.17 5.94
N GLU A 64 0.75 -16.29 4.83
CA GLU A 64 0.69 -15.26 3.77
C GLU A 64 -0.72 -15.13 3.18
N ASP A 65 -1.42 -16.24 2.97
CA ASP A 65 -2.80 -16.25 2.48
C ASP A 65 -3.77 -15.60 3.49
N ASP A 66 -3.64 -15.90 4.78
CA ASP A 66 -4.47 -15.26 5.81
C ASP A 66 -4.16 -13.77 5.94
N PHE A 67 -2.89 -13.37 5.87
CA PHE A 67 -2.51 -11.97 5.90
C PHE A 67 -3.11 -11.22 4.70
N GLU A 68 -2.97 -11.76 3.49
CA GLU A 68 -3.54 -11.20 2.28
C GLU A 68 -5.07 -11.04 2.38
N ARG A 69 -5.77 -12.09 2.84
CA ARG A 69 -7.22 -12.06 3.02
C ARG A 69 -7.64 -10.93 3.95
N HIS A 70 -7.00 -10.79 5.11
CA HIS A 70 -7.38 -9.74 6.06
C HIS A 70 -6.94 -8.34 5.60
N LEU A 71 -5.81 -8.21 4.91
CA LEU A 71 -5.41 -6.95 4.28
C LEU A 71 -6.51 -6.49 3.32
N TRP A 72 -7.00 -7.36 2.45
CA TRP A 72 -8.08 -7.02 1.52
C TRP A 72 -9.41 -6.73 2.22
N MET A 73 -9.75 -7.45 3.29
CA MET A 73 -10.92 -7.11 4.11
C MET A 73 -10.83 -5.70 4.72
N ARG A 74 -9.63 -5.28 5.14
CA ARG A 74 -9.40 -3.92 5.63
C ARG A 74 -9.49 -2.90 4.52
N VAL A 75 -8.86 -3.14 3.37
CA VAL A 75 -8.95 -2.29 2.18
C VAL A 75 -10.40 -2.09 1.74
N GLN A 76 -11.17 -3.17 1.61
CA GLN A 76 -12.59 -3.09 1.25
C GLN A 76 -13.38 -2.27 2.26
N SER A 77 -13.17 -2.51 3.55
CA SER A 77 -13.83 -1.78 4.64
C SER A 77 -13.49 -0.29 4.66
N LEU A 78 -12.26 0.08 4.31
CA LEU A 78 -11.82 1.48 4.17
C LEU A 78 -12.46 2.13 2.94
N SER A 79 -12.50 1.43 1.80
CA SER A 79 -13.12 1.94 0.57
C SER A 79 -14.63 2.14 0.72
N ASP A 80 -15.31 1.18 1.36
CA ASP A 80 -16.75 1.30 1.68
C ASP A 80 -17.02 2.54 2.57
N LYS A 81 -16.12 2.84 3.52
CA LYS A 81 -16.22 4.05 4.37
C LYS A 81 -15.94 5.34 3.62
N ASP A 82 -15.02 5.30 2.66
CA ASP A 82 -14.71 6.43 1.78
C ASP A 82 -15.94 6.82 0.97
N VAL A 83 -16.59 5.84 0.33
CA VAL A 83 -17.85 6.01 -0.39
C VAL A 83 -18.97 6.49 0.52
N TRP A 84 -19.13 5.87 1.70
CA TRP A 84 -20.15 6.28 2.68
C TRP A 84 -20.00 7.74 3.11
N ARG A 85 -18.77 8.25 3.17
CA ARG A 85 -18.44 9.64 3.51
C ARG A 85 -18.45 10.59 2.31
N GLY A 86 -18.91 10.11 1.15
CA GLY A 86 -19.02 10.91 -0.07
C GLY A 86 -17.67 11.39 -0.61
N GLN A 87 -16.59 10.65 -0.33
CA GLN A 87 -15.31 10.96 -0.94
C GLN A 87 -15.30 10.47 -2.39
N GLU A 88 -14.70 11.27 -3.26
CA GLU A 88 -14.47 10.90 -4.65
C GLU A 88 -13.23 10.01 -4.77
N TYR A 89 -13.27 9.08 -5.72
CA TYR A 89 -12.09 8.31 -6.11
C TYR A 89 -11.15 9.22 -6.90
N ASP A 90 -9.84 9.05 -6.72
CA ASP A 90 -8.83 9.74 -7.52
C ASP A 90 -9.05 9.49 -9.03
N ASP A 91 -9.16 10.57 -9.80
CA ASP A 91 -9.51 10.54 -11.22
C ASP A 91 -8.37 10.07 -12.12
N THR A 92 -7.13 10.10 -11.61
CA THR A 92 -5.91 9.72 -12.34
C THR A 92 -5.68 8.20 -12.36
N VAL A 93 -6.47 7.42 -11.61
CA VAL A 93 -6.33 5.96 -11.50
C VAL A 93 -7.65 5.22 -11.79
N SER A 94 -7.53 3.91 -12.03
CA SER A 94 -8.67 3.02 -12.15
C SER A 94 -9.07 2.45 -10.80
N HIS A 95 -10.38 2.30 -10.56
CA HIS A 95 -10.92 1.54 -9.43
C HIS A 95 -11.10 0.04 -9.74
N ASP A 96 -10.96 -0.36 -11.01
CA ASP A 96 -11.03 -1.75 -11.46
C ASP A 96 -9.70 -2.46 -11.15
N PRO A 97 -9.68 -3.49 -10.27
CA PRO A 97 -8.47 -4.19 -9.87
C PRO A 97 -7.82 -5.03 -10.97
N ASP A 98 -8.49 -5.29 -12.08
CA ASP A 98 -7.89 -6.00 -13.23
C ASP A 98 -7.21 -5.04 -14.21
N ASN A 99 -7.44 -3.73 -14.05
CA ASN A 99 -6.84 -2.69 -14.87
C ASN A 99 -5.34 -2.50 -14.52
N SER A 100 -4.49 -2.31 -15.53
CA SER A 100 -3.06 -2.08 -15.32
C SER A 100 -2.73 -0.71 -14.68
N HIS A 101 -3.69 0.22 -14.69
CA HIS A 101 -3.67 1.51 -14.01
C HIS A 101 -4.50 1.53 -12.72
N PHE A 102 -4.85 0.35 -12.18
CA PHE A 102 -5.49 0.24 -10.87
C PHE A 102 -4.65 0.91 -9.78
N SER A 103 -5.28 1.64 -8.88
CA SER A 103 -4.71 1.95 -7.56
C SER A 103 -5.83 2.16 -6.55
N LEU A 104 -5.55 1.95 -5.27
CA LEU A 104 -6.52 2.25 -4.21
C LEU A 104 -6.65 3.77 -4.05
N SER A 105 -7.85 4.27 -3.79
CA SER A 105 -8.05 5.68 -3.48
C SER A 105 -8.80 5.85 -2.16
N PHE A 106 -8.36 6.85 -1.38
CA PHE A 106 -9.00 7.28 -0.15
C PHE A 106 -8.93 8.80 -0.05
N GLY A 107 -10.06 9.47 0.21
CA GLY A 107 -10.10 10.93 0.36
C GLY A 107 -9.64 11.71 -0.87
N GLY A 108 -9.88 11.16 -2.07
CA GLY A 108 -9.51 11.76 -3.35
C GLY A 108 -8.04 11.60 -3.77
N GLU A 109 -7.24 10.80 -3.07
CA GLU A 109 -5.85 10.54 -3.44
C GLU A 109 -5.62 9.05 -3.68
N ALA A 110 -4.81 8.71 -4.67
CA ALA A 110 -4.37 7.36 -4.95
C ALA A 110 -3.22 6.91 -4.04
N PHE A 111 -3.23 5.64 -3.63
CA PHE A 111 -2.29 5.03 -2.70
C PHE A 111 -1.82 3.65 -3.16
N PHE A 112 -0.49 3.49 -3.15
CA PHE A 112 0.16 2.19 -3.20
C PHE A 112 0.36 1.62 -1.79
N VAL A 113 -0.27 0.48 -1.51
CA VAL A 113 -0.22 -0.18 -0.19
C VAL A 113 0.87 -1.26 -0.16
N VAL A 114 1.67 -1.25 0.90
CA VAL A 114 2.72 -2.24 1.17
C VAL A 114 2.37 -2.98 2.46
N GLY A 115 1.97 -4.25 2.32
CA GLY A 115 1.82 -5.18 3.43
C GLY A 115 3.18 -5.70 3.93
N LEU A 116 3.33 -5.80 5.25
CA LEU A 116 4.45 -6.44 5.95
C LEU A 116 3.90 -7.33 7.06
N HIS A 117 4.50 -8.50 7.30
CA HIS A 117 4.11 -9.37 8.42
C HIS A 117 5.23 -10.36 8.80
N PRO A 118 5.18 -10.98 10.00
CA PRO A 118 6.29 -11.78 10.52
C PRO A 118 6.67 -12.98 9.65
N ARG A 119 5.66 -13.59 9.04
CA ARG A 119 5.79 -14.83 8.25
C ARG A 119 5.92 -14.59 6.74
N ALA A 120 6.21 -13.36 6.31
CA ALA A 120 6.39 -13.07 4.89
C ALA A 120 7.54 -13.91 4.32
N SER A 121 7.32 -14.55 3.17
CA SER A 121 8.32 -15.36 2.47
C SER A 121 9.54 -14.50 2.13
N ARG A 122 9.32 -13.26 1.67
CA ARG A 122 10.38 -12.29 1.35
C ARG A 122 10.92 -11.57 2.59
N PRO A 123 12.23 -11.65 2.87
CA PRO A 123 12.84 -10.95 4.01
C PRO A 123 12.57 -9.44 4.07
N ALA A 124 12.52 -8.74 2.94
CA ALA A 124 12.23 -7.30 2.93
C ALA A 124 10.81 -6.95 3.40
N ARG A 125 9.88 -7.93 3.32
CA ARG A 125 8.48 -7.85 3.75
C ARG A 125 8.26 -8.34 5.19
N ARG A 126 9.30 -8.83 5.88
CA ARG A 126 9.21 -9.25 7.28
C ARG A 126 9.25 -8.04 8.22
N PHE A 127 8.31 -8.01 9.15
CA PHE A 127 8.24 -7.07 10.27
C PHE A 127 7.67 -7.80 11.49
N PRO A 128 8.04 -7.46 12.75
CA PRO A 128 7.58 -8.18 13.94
C PRO A 128 6.07 -8.22 14.14
N HIS A 129 5.33 -7.32 13.48
CA HIS A 129 3.88 -7.21 13.53
C HIS A 129 3.28 -7.09 12.11
N PRO A 130 1.98 -7.34 11.91
CA PRO A 130 1.30 -6.99 10.68
C PRO A 130 1.28 -5.47 10.48
N VAL A 131 1.59 -5.01 9.27
CA VAL A 131 1.61 -3.58 8.91
C VAL A 131 1.02 -3.37 7.53
N MET A 132 0.22 -2.31 7.38
CA MET A 132 -0.19 -1.76 6.09
C MET A 132 0.44 -0.37 5.94
N VAL A 133 1.34 -0.19 4.98
CA VAL A 133 1.97 1.10 4.68
C VAL A 133 1.34 1.71 3.43
N PHE A 134 0.69 2.84 3.57
CA PHE A 134 0.06 3.62 2.52
C PHE A 134 1.05 4.66 2.00
N ASN A 135 1.32 4.64 0.69
CA ASN A 135 2.22 5.57 0.02
C ASN A 135 1.45 6.30 -1.08
N LEU A 136 1.53 7.63 -1.16
CA LEU A 136 0.80 8.37 -2.19
C LEU A 136 1.35 8.05 -3.59
N HIS A 137 0.44 7.77 -4.52
CA HIS A 137 0.76 7.45 -5.90
C HIS A 137 1.44 8.62 -6.61
N ALA A 138 0.96 9.85 -6.40
CA ALA A 138 1.49 11.08 -7.01
C ALA A 138 2.99 11.31 -6.76
N GLN A 139 3.56 10.77 -5.67
CA GLN A 139 4.99 10.86 -5.40
C GLN A 139 5.80 10.01 -6.39
N PHE A 140 5.28 8.85 -6.79
CA PHE A 140 5.91 8.01 -7.82
C PHE A 140 5.84 8.67 -9.19
N GLU A 141 4.72 9.30 -9.55
CA GLU A 141 4.59 10.08 -10.78
C GLU A 141 5.57 11.26 -10.82
N THR A 142 5.70 11.98 -9.72
CA THR A 142 6.69 13.07 -9.60
C THR A 142 8.12 12.55 -9.77
N LEU A 143 8.44 11.37 -9.23
CA LEU A 143 9.77 10.75 -9.43
C LEU A 143 9.98 10.29 -10.87
N ARG A 144 8.92 9.86 -11.57
CA ARG A 144 8.96 9.46 -12.98
C ARG A 144 9.19 10.66 -13.89
N SER A 145 8.44 11.74 -13.70
CA SER A 145 8.61 12.97 -14.49
C SER A 145 9.99 13.59 -14.33
N GLN A 146 10.64 13.39 -13.17
CA GLN A 146 12.02 13.81 -12.92
C GLN A 146 13.09 12.82 -13.43
N GLY A 147 12.71 11.70 -14.05
CA GLY A 147 13.63 10.65 -14.50
C GLY A 147 14.35 9.90 -13.36
N LYS A 148 13.91 10.08 -12.11
CA LYS A 148 14.56 9.50 -10.91
C LYS A 148 13.99 8.15 -10.51
N TYR A 149 12.81 7.81 -11.02
CA TYR A 149 12.09 6.58 -10.65
C TYR A 149 12.89 5.31 -10.99
N GLU A 150 13.41 5.17 -12.20
CA GLU A 150 14.14 3.96 -12.61
C GLU A 150 15.41 3.75 -11.78
N GLY A 151 16.18 4.81 -11.52
CA GLY A 151 17.36 4.74 -10.66
C GLY A 151 17.03 4.40 -9.20
N MET A 152 15.88 4.88 -8.69
CA MET A 152 15.40 4.48 -7.37
C MET A 152 14.96 3.02 -7.36
N ARG A 153 14.19 2.59 -8.35
CA ARG A 153 13.72 1.20 -8.49
C ARG A 153 14.88 0.23 -8.56
N GLU A 154 15.90 0.50 -9.38
CA GLU A 154 17.07 -0.37 -9.48
C GLU A 154 17.80 -0.46 -8.12
N LYS A 155 17.96 0.65 -7.40
CA LYS A 155 18.54 0.64 -6.05
C LYS A 155 17.70 -0.18 -5.05
N ILE A 156 16.38 -0.14 -5.17
CA ILE A 156 15.46 -0.97 -4.37
C ILE A 156 15.66 -2.44 -4.73
N MET A 157 15.71 -2.77 -6.02
CA MET A 157 15.86 -4.14 -6.52
C MET A 157 17.20 -4.77 -6.13
N VAL A 158 18.32 -4.06 -6.30
CA VAL A 158 19.66 -4.53 -5.90
C VAL A 158 19.71 -4.80 -4.39
N ARG A 159 19.09 -3.93 -3.60
CA ARG A 159 19.04 -4.09 -2.15
C ARG A 159 18.15 -5.25 -1.72
N ASP A 160 17.02 -5.44 -2.39
CA ASP A 160 16.14 -6.59 -2.14
C ASP A 160 16.83 -7.90 -2.53
N GLU A 161 17.50 -7.93 -3.69
CA GLU A 161 18.28 -9.08 -4.16
C GLU A 161 19.39 -9.45 -3.17
N ALA A 162 20.12 -8.46 -2.65
CA ALA A 162 21.14 -8.67 -1.63
C ALA A 162 20.57 -9.19 -0.28
N LEU A 163 19.32 -8.87 0.05
CA LEU A 163 18.66 -9.27 1.30
C LEU A 163 17.85 -10.56 1.19
N ALA A 164 17.30 -10.85 0.01
CA ALA A 164 16.34 -11.93 -0.24
C ALA A 164 16.88 -13.01 -1.18
N GLY A 165 18.07 -12.83 -1.76
CA GLY A 165 18.68 -13.75 -2.73
C GLY A 165 17.99 -13.77 -4.10
N SER A 166 16.94 -12.96 -4.31
CA SER A 166 16.25 -12.84 -5.60
C SER A 166 15.59 -11.47 -5.74
N ARG A 167 15.56 -10.94 -6.98
CA ARG A 167 14.82 -9.72 -7.30
C ARG A 167 13.33 -9.88 -6.98
N ASN A 168 12.68 -8.83 -6.50
CA ASN A 168 11.22 -8.85 -6.30
C ASN A 168 10.48 -8.82 -7.66
N PRO A 169 9.84 -9.92 -8.10
CA PRO A 169 9.08 -9.94 -9.34
C PRO A 169 7.85 -9.03 -9.25
N MET A 170 7.42 -8.69 -8.03
CA MET A 170 6.32 -7.76 -7.80
C MET A 170 6.70 -6.31 -8.10
N LEU A 171 7.99 -5.95 -8.28
CA LEU A 171 8.37 -4.62 -8.79
C LEU A 171 8.25 -4.55 -10.33
N ALA A 172 7.16 -5.11 -10.87
CA ALA A 172 6.83 -5.09 -12.28
C ALA A 172 6.84 -3.64 -12.80
N ARG A 173 7.15 -3.45 -14.09
CA ARG A 173 7.06 -2.13 -14.71
C ARG A 173 5.61 -1.65 -14.60
N HIS A 174 5.43 -0.42 -14.16
CA HIS A 174 4.13 0.23 -14.07
C HIS A 174 3.36 0.09 -15.39
N GLY A 175 2.05 -0.16 -15.31
CA GLY A 175 1.17 -0.28 -16.47
C GLY A 175 1.21 -1.62 -17.22
N THR A 176 1.99 -2.61 -16.77
CA THR A 176 2.03 -3.95 -17.40
C THR A 176 1.11 -4.97 -16.74
N THR A 177 0.93 -4.87 -15.43
CA THR A 177 0.05 -5.72 -14.62
C THR A 177 -0.51 -4.89 -13.48
N SER A 178 -1.76 -5.13 -13.07
CA SER A 178 -2.37 -4.47 -11.91
C SER A 178 -1.47 -4.57 -10.67
N GLU A 179 -1.33 -3.45 -9.97
CA GLU A 179 -0.58 -3.40 -8.71
C GLU A 179 -1.29 -4.10 -7.55
N ALA A 180 -2.57 -4.46 -7.69
CA ALA A 180 -3.32 -5.21 -6.68
C ALA A 180 -2.56 -6.46 -6.22
N ARG A 181 -1.96 -7.18 -7.17
CA ARG A 181 -1.17 -8.39 -6.92
C ARG A 181 -0.02 -8.15 -5.93
N GLN A 182 0.49 -6.93 -5.83
CA GLN A 182 1.72 -6.58 -5.10
C GLN A 182 1.49 -6.15 -3.65
N TYR A 183 0.24 -5.84 -3.28
CA TYR A 183 -0.04 -5.17 -2.00
C TYR A 183 0.29 -6.06 -0.80
N SER A 184 -0.16 -7.32 -0.80
CA SER A 184 0.11 -8.28 0.29
C SER A 184 1.59 -8.63 0.40
N GLY A 185 2.31 -8.58 -0.72
CA GLY A 185 3.70 -9.05 -0.81
C GLY A 185 3.84 -10.56 -1.00
N ARG A 186 2.72 -11.30 -1.05
CA ARG A 186 2.67 -12.72 -1.38
C ARG A 186 2.93 -12.93 -2.88
N VAL A 187 3.60 -14.02 -3.23
CA VAL A 187 3.76 -14.42 -4.64
C VAL A 187 2.46 -15.10 -5.09
N VAL A 188 1.85 -14.56 -6.14
CA VAL A 188 0.57 -15.06 -6.66
C VAL A 188 0.71 -15.54 -8.11
N GLY A 189 -0.02 -16.60 -8.46
CA GLY A 189 -0.02 -17.20 -9.79
C GLY A 189 -0.94 -16.49 -10.79
N PRO A 190 -1.00 -16.95 -12.05
CA PRO A 190 -1.85 -16.37 -13.09
C PRO A 190 -3.35 -16.42 -12.74
N GLU A 191 -3.80 -17.47 -12.04
CA GLU A 191 -5.20 -17.68 -11.63
C GLU A 191 -5.64 -16.81 -10.44
N TRP A 192 -4.76 -15.99 -9.88
CA TRP A 192 -5.11 -15.11 -8.77
C TRP A 192 -5.98 -13.95 -9.24
N HIS A 193 -7.06 -13.71 -8.50
CA HIS A 193 -7.99 -12.61 -8.70
C HIS A 193 -8.07 -11.75 -7.43
N CYS A 194 -8.18 -10.44 -7.63
CA CYS A 194 -8.32 -9.50 -6.53
C CYS A 194 -9.74 -9.57 -5.94
N PRO A 195 -9.92 -9.72 -4.62
CA PRO A 195 -11.25 -9.75 -3.99
C PRO A 195 -11.85 -8.34 -3.75
N PHE A 196 -11.20 -7.29 -4.24
CA PHE A 196 -11.63 -5.90 -4.06
C PHE A 196 -12.75 -5.55 -5.04
N HIS A 197 -13.78 -4.87 -4.55
CA HIS A 197 -14.88 -4.37 -5.37
C HIS A 197 -15.26 -2.95 -4.94
N TYR A 198 -15.00 -1.96 -5.79
CA TYR A 198 -15.41 -0.58 -5.52
C TYR A 198 -16.94 -0.42 -5.60
N LYS A 199 -17.54 0.28 -4.63
CA LYS A 199 -19.00 0.45 -4.52
C LYS A 199 -19.50 1.86 -4.82
N GLY A 200 -18.60 2.81 -5.10
CA GLY A 200 -19.00 4.17 -5.45
C GLY A 200 -19.40 4.28 -6.93
N SER A 201 -20.06 5.38 -7.27
CA SER A 201 -20.17 5.83 -8.65
C SER A 201 -18.88 6.52 -9.06
N LYS A 202 -18.39 6.27 -10.28
CA LYS A 202 -17.38 7.12 -10.92
C LYS A 202 -18.08 8.14 -11.81
#